data_AF-A0A7S7TX97-F1
#
_entry.id   AF-A0A7S7TX97-F1
#
_cell.length_a   1.000
_cell.length_b   1.000
_cell.length_c   1.000
_cell.angle_alpha   90.00
_cell.angle_beta   90.00
_cell.angle_gamma   90.00
#
_symmetry.space_group_name_H-M   'P 1'
#
loop_
_entity.id
_entity.type
_entity.pdbx_description
1 polymer ?
#
loop_
_entity_poly.entity_id
_entity_poly.type
_entity_poly.pdbx_seq_one_letter_code
_entity_poly.pdbx_strand_id
1 'polypeptide(L)'
;MFVAVFSIFAASRKDALVDMVEQVHAGFLAAGLGEPTVRLRLSDPPLTTEIAAVQAIAGTKRISSIARVMKRWPELERFVRTTGSAGPGRAEARVMSNVTESGTVEAIDFAILKEIAQGVPKSFPCHAIDLHFSVPGFSDGPQLPAQPDLQTLRGLMRAGVDIGAGHPTSPGISVHDKWWVNGRQRSLAALRIVEADPQAKKLPAPPADIAALLSACGKVRKTVQVPMVTAPAAPAAAAAPSGGLAPEMDEAIRTVVRAHRARMTALLDSLPHDLPHQVENVAATPTGESPGTGPKKPDLVRAFAPLGYDCRGESGSFRLQRRTPGNLTVRLQVDVGSWSSSVAAFMQVIGMVNGHGFKATVPLHASRHAVRGEVRGVELPSQFPIGNAERWTQIVNNLATLVAALDHSFVPEVEAIAGPSPLWFRPEQT
;
A
#
# COMPACT_ATOMS: atom_id res chain seq x y z
N MET A 1 25.23 3.55 -13.66
CA MET A 1 23.88 3.82 -13.12
C MET A 1 23.46 2.61 -12.32
N PHE A 2 22.63 2.76 -11.29
CA PHE A 2 22.22 1.62 -10.48
C PHE A 2 20.80 1.18 -10.83
N VAL A 3 20.53 -0.11 -10.72
CA VAL A 3 19.22 -0.71 -10.91
C VAL A 3 18.86 -1.46 -9.63
N ALA A 4 17.72 -1.12 -9.05
CA ALA A 4 17.11 -1.84 -7.96
C ALA A 4 16.40 -3.09 -8.53
N VAL A 5 16.88 -4.27 -8.13
CA VAL A 5 16.34 -5.57 -8.52
C VAL A 5 15.58 -6.15 -7.35
N PHE A 6 14.26 -6.16 -7.47
CA PHE A 6 13.35 -6.65 -6.45
C PHE A 6 12.84 -8.04 -6.81
N SER A 7 13.12 -9.04 -5.98
CA SER A 7 12.68 -10.43 -6.17
C SER A 7 11.67 -10.80 -5.10
N ILE A 8 10.47 -11.22 -5.53
CA ILE A 8 9.38 -11.65 -4.66
C ILE A 8 9.33 -13.16 -4.63
N PHE A 9 9.36 -13.74 -3.44
CA PHE A 9 9.32 -15.19 -3.24
C PHE A 9 7.92 -15.67 -2.90
N ALA A 10 7.66 -16.95 -3.12
CA ALA A 10 6.45 -17.58 -2.63
C ALA A 10 6.45 -17.58 -1.09
N ALA A 11 5.44 -16.95 -0.49
CA ALA A 11 5.23 -16.92 0.94
C ALA A 11 3.75 -17.19 1.24
N SER A 12 3.47 -17.97 2.29
CA SER A 12 2.11 -18.29 2.71
C SER A 12 1.90 -18.00 4.19
N ARG A 13 0.73 -17.45 4.52
CA ARG A 13 0.31 -17.23 5.91
C ARG A 13 0.02 -18.52 6.68
N LYS A 14 -0.07 -19.66 5.97
CA LYS A 14 -0.29 -20.99 6.55
C LYS A 14 0.99 -21.53 7.20
N ASP A 15 2.15 -21.11 6.72
CA ASP A 15 3.44 -21.54 7.24
C ASP A 15 3.70 -20.87 8.60
N ALA A 16 4.62 -21.36 9.43
CA ALA A 16 5.01 -20.62 10.62
C ALA A 16 5.92 -19.44 10.21
N LEU A 17 5.81 -18.30 10.91
CA LEU A 17 6.67 -17.16 10.61
C LEU A 17 8.13 -17.48 10.94
N VAL A 18 8.34 -18.21 12.04
CA VAL A 18 9.66 -18.63 12.50
C VAL A 18 10.40 -19.46 11.46
N ASP A 19 9.74 -20.41 10.78
CA ASP A 19 10.37 -21.25 9.76
C ASP A 19 10.99 -20.39 8.64
N MET A 20 10.29 -19.35 8.20
CA MET A 20 10.77 -18.43 7.16
C MET A 20 11.92 -17.55 7.65
N VAL A 21 11.85 -17.09 8.90
CA VAL A 21 12.89 -16.28 9.55
C VAL A 21 14.17 -17.09 9.72
N GLU A 22 14.05 -18.34 10.18
CA GLU A 22 15.17 -19.27 10.31
C GLU A 22 15.75 -19.67 8.96
N GLN A 23 14.91 -19.94 7.97
CA GLN A 23 15.35 -20.27 6.61
C GLN A 23 16.19 -19.14 6.00
N VAL A 24 15.77 -17.88 6.18
CA VAL A 24 16.55 -16.72 5.70
C VAL A 24 17.87 -16.62 6.47
N HIS A 25 17.85 -16.66 7.80
CA HIS A 25 19.05 -16.56 8.64
C HIS A 25 20.06 -17.68 8.36
N ALA A 26 19.60 -18.94 8.34
CA ALA A 26 20.43 -20.09 7.98
C ALA A 26 20.97 -19.98 6.54
N GLY A 27 20.21 -19.38 5.63
CA GLY A 27 20.67 -19.08 4.27
C GLY A 27 21.88 -18.14 4.24
N PHE A 28 21.92 -17.11 5.09
CA PHE A 28 23.08 -16.21 5.20
C PHE A 28 24.32 -16.97 5.69
N LEU A 29 24.15 -17.79 6.73
CA LEU A 29 25.24 -18.60 7.29
C LEU A 29 25.76 -19.62 6.28
N ALA A 30 24.86 -20.35 5.61
CA ALA A 30 25.21 -21.36 4.62
C ALA A 30 25.88 -20.77 3.36
N ALA A 31 25.52 -19.54 2.99
CA ALA A 31 26.15 -18.82 1.89
C ALA A 31 27.54 -18.24 2.25
N GLY A 32 27.99 -18.37 3.51
CA GLY A 32 29.28 -17.83 3.95
C GLY A 32 29.26 -16.31 4.15
N LEU A 33 28.09 -15.68 4.22
CA LEU A 33 27.92 -14.23 4.38
C LEU A 33 28.07 -13.77 5.85
N GLY A 34 28.16 -14.72 6.78
CA GLY A 34 28.22 -14.46 8.21
C GLY A 34 26.87 -14.06 8.80
N GLU A 35 26.90 -13.51 10.02
CA GLU A 35 25.70 -13.05 10.72
C GLU A 35 25.13 -11.79 10.07
N PRO A 36 23.88 -11.80 9.59
CA PRO A 36 23.27 -10.62 8.98
C PRO A 36 22.93 -9.55 10.02
N THR A 37 22.96 -8.28 9.60
CA THR A 37 22.31 -7.22 10.39
C THR A 37 20.80 -7.38 10.28
N VAL A 38 20.09 -7.48 11.40
CA VAL A 38 18.64 -7.64 11.42
C VAL A 38 17.95 -6.40 11.97
N ARG A 39 17.20 -5.72 11.11
CA ARG A 39 16.29 -4.63 11.49
C ARG A 39 14.92 -5.20 11.83
N LEU A 40 14.45 -4.94 13.04
CA LEU A 40 13.13 -5.27 13.54
C LEU A 40 12.21 -4.04 13.52
N ARG A 41 10.96 -4.25 13.12
CA ARG A 41 9.86 -3.34 13.40
C ARG A 41 8.61 -4.12 13.81
N LEU A 42 8.01 -3.76 14.94
CA LEU A 42 6.70 -4.24 15.37
C LEU A 42 5.73 -3.06 15.45
N SER A 43 4.47 -3.28 15.13
CA SER A 43 3.41 -2.32 15.39
C SER A 43 2.20 -2.99 16.04
N ASP A 44 1.64 -2.31 17.03
CA ASP A 44 0.30 -2.59 17.50
C ASP A 44 -0.74 -1.94 16.56
N PRO A 45 -2.01 -2.37 16.59
CA PRO A 45 -3.04 -1.74 15.77
C PRO A 45 -3.18 -0.23 16.06
N PRO A 46 -3.54 0.62 15.09
CA PRO A 46 -3.76 2.04 15.32
C PRO A 46 -4.84 2.27 16.40
N LEU A 47 -4.61 3.20 17.32
CA LEU A 47 -5.60 3.66 18.29
C LEU A 47 -6.42 4.79 17.65
N THR A 48 -7.68 4.52 17.28
CA THR A 48 -8.64 5.60 16.97
C THR A 48 -9.62 5.76 18.12
N THR A 49 -10.20 6.95 18.25
CA THR A 49 -11.28 7.25 19.20
C THR A 49 -12.48 6.32 19.01
N GLU A 50 -12.78 5.95 17.77
CA GLU A 50 -13.86 5.01 17.43
C GLU A 50 -13.55 3.58 17.90
N ILE A 51 -12.33 3.09 17.66
CA ILE A 51 -11.90 1.76 18.13
C ILE A 51 -11.87 1.71 19.66
N ALA A 52 -11.45 2.79 20.31
CA ALA A 52 -11.46 2.90 21.78
C ALA A 52 -12.89 2.89 22.34
N ALA A 53 -13.83 3.59 21.70
CA ALA A 53 -15.24 3.60 22.10
C ALA A 53 -15.90 2.22 21.93
N VAL A 54 -15.66 1.54 20.80
CA VAL A 54 -16.16 0.17 20.57
C VAL A 54 -15.60 -0.81 21.61
N GLN A 55 -14.31 -0.68 21.97
CA GLN A 55 -13.70 -1.53 22.99
C GLN A 55 -14.29 -1.31 24.39
N ALA A 56 -14.59 -0.06 24.74
CA ALA A 56 -15.21 0.28 26.02
C ALA A 56 -16.63 -0.29 26.12
N ILE A 57 -17.41 -0.24 25.03
CA ILE A 57 -18.77 -0.76 24.97
C ILE A 57 -18.78 -2.30 24.96
N ALA A 58 -17.86 -2.93 24.22
CA ALA A 58 -17.81 -4.39 24.07
C ALA A 58 -17.10 -5.12 25.23
N GLY A 59 -16.53 -4.40 26.20
CA GLY A 59 -15.77 -4.99 27.31
C GLY A 59 -14.49 -5.72 26.87
N THR A 60 -14.07 -5.58 25.60
CA THR A 60 -12.91 -6.27 25.04
C THR A 60 -11.62 -5.53 25.40
N LYS A 61 -10.73 -6.17 26.16
CA LYS A 61 -9.39 -5.63 26.45
C LYS A 61 -8.50 -5.73 25.21
N ARG A 62 -7.91 -4.60 24.81
CA ARG A 62 -6.91 -4.56 23.74
C ARG A 62 -5.69 -5.40 24.11
N ILE A 63 -5.28 -6.27 23.19
CA ILE A 63 -4.02 -7.01 23.31
C ILE A 63 -2.92 -6.21 22.61
N SER A 64 -2.00 -5.64 23.40
CA SER A 64 -0.76 -5.06 22.88
C SER A 64 0.29 -6.15 22.78
N SER A 65 0.75 -6.44 21.56
CA SER A 65 1.83 -7.39 21.34
C SER A 65 3.15 -6.82 21.85
N ILE A 66 3.35 -5.52 21.67
CA ILE A 66 4.52 -4.83 22.20
C ILE A 66 4.58 -4.91 23.72
N ALA A 67 3.45 -4.75 24.43
CA ALA A 67 3.40 -4.95 25.89
C ALA A 67 3.72 -6.38 26.31
N ARG A 68 3.28 -7.39 25.54
CA ARG A 68 3.63 -8.80 25.80
C ARG A 68 5.10 -9.09 25.56
N VAL A 69 5.68 -8.50 24.51
CA VAL A 69 7.13 -8.59 24.22
C VAL A 69 7.92 -7.95 25.36
N MET A 70 7.59 -6.71 25.78
CA MET A 70 8.27 -6.04 26.91
C MET A 70 8.12 -6.80 28.23
N LYS A 71 6.98 -7.46 28.47
CA LYS A 71 6.81 -8.29 29.67
C LYS A 71 7.79 -9.47 29.71
N ARG A 72 8.14 -10.02 28.54
CA ARG A 72 9.03 -11.18 28.42
C ARG A 72 10.50 -10.80 28.27
N TRP A 73 10.77 -9.68 27.60
CA TRP A 73 12.10 -9.09 27.38
C TRP A 73 12.07 -7.59 27.70
N PRO A 74 12.18 -7.22 29.00
CA PRO A 74 12.15 -5.83 29.43
C PRO A 74 13.23 -4.95 28.79
N GLU A 75 14.38 -5.52 28.46
CA GLU A 75 15.49 -4.85 27.79
C GLU A 75 15.11 -4.24 26.43
N LEU A 76 14.04 -4.73 25.78
CA LEU A 76 13.56 -4.20 24.51
C LEU A 76 12.74 -2.91 24.66
N GLU A 77 12.44 -2.46 25.88
CA GLU A 77 11.67 -1.24 26.14
C GLU A 77 12.29 0.00 25.47
N ARG A 78 13.62 0.08 25.43
CA ARG A 78 14.36 1.19 24.78
C ARG A 78 14.06 1.34 23.28
N PHE A 79 13.53 0.31 22.63
CA PHE A 79 13.16 0.32 21.22
C PHE A 79 11.71 0.77 20.97
N VAL A 80 10.94 1.03 22.03
CA VAL A 80 9.52 1.36 21.92
C VAL A 80 9.30 2.87 21.82
N ARG A 81 8.47 3.27 20.87
CA ARG A 81 8.03 4.66 20.68
C ARG A 81 6.58 4.71 20.22
N THR A 82 5.94 5.85 20.46
CA THR A 82 4.62 6.15 19.90
C THR A 82 4.81 6.91 18.60
N THR A 83 4.16 6.46 17.54
CA THR A 83 4.18 7.10 16.22
C THR A 83 2.77 7.50 15.82
N GLY A 84 2.64 8.63 15.13
CA GLY A 84 1.35 9.24 14.84
C GLY A 84 1.43 10.75 15.03
N SER A 85 0.31 11.45 14.87
CA SER A 85 0.28 12.88 15.14
C SER A 85 -0.80 13.17 16.17
N ALA A 86 -0.43 13.87 17.24
CA ALA A 86 -1.36 14.25 18.29
C ALA A 86 -2.50 15.12 17.71
N GLY A 87 -3.74 14.78 18.01
CA GLY A 87 -4.92 15.57 17.65
C GLY A 87 -6.21 14.75 17.50
N PRO A 88 -7.40 15.39 17.53
CA PRO A 88 -8.69 14.71 17.40
C PRO A 88 -8.78 13.95 16.07
N GLY A 89 -9.16 12.66 16.12
CA GLY A 89 -9.32 11.81 14.93
C GLY A 89 -8.02 11.30 14.29
N ARG A 90 -6.86 11.53 14.92
CA ARG A 90 -5.57 11.00 14.44
C ARG A 90 -5.20 9.73 15.20
N ALA A 91 -4.75 8.72 14.46
CA ALA A 91 -4.39 7.44 15.05
C ALA A 91 -2.96 7.44 15.58
N GLU A 92 -2.80 7.17 16.88
CA GLU A 92 -1.52 6.86 17.47
C GLU A 92 -1.28 5.34 17.44
N ALA A 93 -0.08 4.92 17.05
CA ALA A 93 0.34 3.54 17.06
C ALA A 93 1.62 3.38 17.85
N ARG A 94 1.60 2.44 18.81
CA ARG A 94 2.81 2.00 19.49
C ARG A 94 3.62 1.15 18.51
N VAL A 95 4.90 1.47 18.38
CA VAL A 95 5.85 0.83 17.48
C VAL A 95 7.09 0.45 18.27
N MET A 96 7.65 -0.72 17.99
CA MET A 96 8.98 -1.11 18.47
C MET A 96 9.92 -1.17 17.26
N SER A 97 11.08 -0.54 17.33
CA SER A 97 12.07 -0.58 16.25
C SER A 97 13.49 -0.44 16.80
N ASN A 98 14.39 -1.31 16.38
CA ASN A 98 15.82 -1.25 16.74
C ASN A 98 16.62 -0.29 15.84
N VAL A 99 15.94 0.67 15.22
CA VAL A 99 16.58 1.74 14.44
C VAL A 99 16.58 3.00 15.28
N THR A 100 17.78 3.48 15.60
CA THR A 100 18.00 4.72 16.34
C THR A 100 17.51 5.93 15.54
N GLU A 101 17.41 7.09 16.20
CA GLU A 101 17.07 8.34 15.50
C GLU A 101 18.10 8.73 14.44
N SER A 102 19.37 8.34 14.64
CA SER A 102 20.45 8.51 13.67
C SER A 102 20.36 7.55 12.47
N GLY A 103 19.42 6.60 12.47
CA GLY A 103 19.25 5.60 11.42
C GLY A 103 20.13 4.36 11.56
N THR A 104 20.87 4.24 12.67
CA THR A 104 21.72 3.07 12.96
C THR A 104 20.87 1.91 13.46
N VAL A 105 21.17 0.68 13.03
CA VAL A 105 20.52 -0.52 13.54
C VAL A 105 21.26 -1.00 14.77
N GLU A 106 20.58 -1.05 15.90
CA GLU A 106 21.09 -1.64 17.13
C GLU A 106 20.80 -3.15 17.15
N ALA A 107 21.81 -3.96 17.44
CA ALA A 107 21.67 -5.41 17.39
C ALA A 107 20.69 -5.94 18.46
N ILE A 108 19.83 -6.87 18.03
CA ILE A 108 19.02 -7.71 18.92
C ILE A 108 19.47 -9.15 18.66
N ASP A 109 19.65 -9.93 19.72
CA ASP A 109 19.98 -11.35 19.61
C ASP A 109 18.95 -12.07 18.72
N PHE A 110 19.44 -12.79 17.70
CA PHE A 110 18.58 -13.53 16.79
C PHE A 110 17.71 -14.57 17.51
N ALA A 111 18.17 -15.13 18.64
CA ALA A 111 17.36 -16.03 19.47
C ALA A 111 16.08 -15.35 19.96
N ILE A 112 16.15 -14.07 20.36
CA ILE A 112 14.98 -13.28 20.77
C ILE A 112 14.06 -13.05 19.56
N LEU A 113 14.61 -12.68 18.41
CA LEU A 113 13.84 -12.45 17.18
C LEU A 113 13.10 -13.72 16.72
N LYS A 114 13.77 -14.87 16.81
CA LYS A 114 13.20 -16.20 16.54
C LYS A 114 12.04 -16.50 17.48
N GLU A 115 12.20 -16.29 18.78
CA GLU A 115 11.13 -16.52 19.75
C GLU A 115 9.92 -15.59 19.54
N ILE A 116 10.17 -14.32 19.20
CA ILE A 116 9.11 -13.39 18.82
C ILE A 116 8.38 -13.92 17.59
N ALA A 117 9.10 -14.30 16.53
CA ALA A 117 8.51 -14.85 15.29
C ALA A 117 7.69 -16.12 15.55
N GLN A 118 8.16 -17.02 16.43
CA GLN A 118 7.44 -18.25 16.81
C GLN A 118 6.12 -17.95 17.52
N GLY A 119 6.06 -16.85 18.29
CA GLY A 119 4.84 -16.43 18.95
C GLY A 119 3.80 -15.78 18.03
N VAL A 120 4.13 -15.43 16.78
CA VAL A 120 3.18 -14.80 15.84
C VAL A 120 2.36 -15.86 15.10
N PRO A 121 1.01 -15.82 15.12
CA PRO A 121 0.17 -14.70 15.56
C PRO A 121 -0.48 -14.90 16.93
N LYS A 122 -0.17 -15.97 17.66
CA LYS A 122 -0.93 -16.39 18.86
C LYS A 122 -0.49 -15.63 20.11
N SER A 123 0.76 -15.80 20.51
CA SER A 123 1.34 -15.17 21.70
C SER A 123 1.57 -13.68 21.47
N PHE A 124 1.98 -13.31 20.26
CA PHE A 124 2.22 -11.94 19.82
C PHE A 124 1.35 -11.63 18.59
N PRO A 125 0.05 -11.29 18.76
CA PRO A 125 -0.83 -10.89 17.67
C PRO A 125 -0.50 -9.46 17.17
N CYS A 126 0.71 -9.24 16.65
CA CYS A 126 1.15 -7.94 16.17
C CYS A 126 0.34 -7.51 14.95
N HIS A 127 0.02 -6.21 14.83
CA HIS A 127 -0.62 -5.69 13.63
C HIS A 127 0.32 -5.79 12.43
N ALA A 128 1.61 -5.49 12.64
CA ALA A 128 2.66 -5.79 11.68
C ALA A 128 3.94 -6.21 12.41
N ILE A 129 4.66 -7.17 11.81
CA ILE A 129 6.05 -7.47 12.10
C ILE A 129 6.84 -7.43 10.79
N ASP A 130 7.94 -6.67 10.81
CA ASP A 130 8.90 -6.56 9.72
C ASP A 130 10.28 -6.95 10.24
N LEU A 131 10.91 -7.93 9.59
CA LEU A 131 12.29 -8.33 9.82
C LEU A 131 13.06 -8.15 8.51
N HIS A 132 14.13 -7.36 8.54
CA HIS A 132 14.96 -7.10 7.38
C HIS A 132 16.41 -7.48 7.67
N PHE A 133 16.93 -8.41 6.87
CA PHE A 133 18.26 -8.99 6.95
C PHE A 133 19.14 -8.36 5.87
N SER A 134 20.27 -7.77 6.26
CA SER A 134 21.18 -7.14 5.31
C SER A 134 22.64 -7.48 5.58
N VAL A 135 23.40 -7.54 4.49
CA VAL A 135 24.86 -7.58 4.44
C VAL A 135 25.33 -6.69 3.28
N PRO A 136 26.56 -6.19 3.27
CA PRO A 136 27.06 -5.29 2.21
C PRO A 136 26.91 -5.85 0.78
N GLY A 137 27.01 -7.16 0.59
CA GLY A 137 26.94 -7.82 -0.73
C GLY A 137 25.62 -7.69 -1.50
N PHE A 138 24.58 -7.06 -0.92
CA PHE A 138 23.34 -6.76 -1.64
C PHE A 138 23.40 -5.48 -2.50
N SER A 139 24.50 -4.72 -2.48
CA SER A 139 24.67 -3.48 -3.25
C SER A 139 26.06 -3.39 -3.89
N ASP A 140 26.10 -3.13 -5.20
CA ASP A 140 27.35 -2.87 -5.95
C ASP A 140 27.82 -1.39 -5.81
N GLY A 141 27.01 -0.52 -5.18
CA GLY A 141 27.28 0.93 -5.04
C GLY A 141 27.55 1.39 -3.60
N PRO A 142 28.08 2.62 -3.41
CA PRO A 142 28.35 3.19 -2.08
C PRO A 142 27.09 3.18 -1.24
N GLN A 143 27.21 2.80 0.05
CA GLN A 143 26.13 2.62 1.03
C GLN A 143 24.96 3.60 0.80
N LEU A 144 23.96 3.13 0.05
CA LEU A 144 22.76 3.90 -0.20
C LEU A 144 21.98 4.02 1.11
N PRO A 145 21.28 5.15 1.33
CA PRO A 145 20.66 5.44 2.61
C PRO A 145 19.73 4.31 3.05
N ALA A 146 19.60 4.10 4.35
CA ALA A 146 18.73 3.06 4.96
C ALA A 146 17.25 3.14 4.53
N GLN A 147 16.89 4.21 3.82
CA GLN A 147 15.60 4.46 3.18
C GLN A 147 15.89 4.95 1.73
N PRO A 148 15.24 4.38 0.71
CA PRO A 148 15.34 4.83 -0.65
C PRO A 148 14.59 6.17 -0.76
N ASP A 149 15.06 7.04 -1.65
CA ASP A 149 14.43 8.33 -1.85
C ASP A 149 12.97 8.19 -2.34
N LEU A 150 12.19 9.26 -2.21
CA LEU A 150 10.77 9.27 -2.58
C LEU A 150 10.53 8.92 -4.06
N GLN A 151 11.48 9.19 -4.95
CA GLN A 151 11.37 8.89 -6.38
C GLN A 151 11.60 7.40 -6.65
N THR A 152 12.59 6.80 -6.00
CA THR A 152 12.82 5.34 -6.01
C THR A 152 11.63 4.58 -5.42
N LEU A 153 11.07 5.05 -4.28
CA LEU A 153 9.85 4.51 -3.70
C LEU A 153 8.66 4.57 -4.67
N ARG A 154 8.47 5.72 -5.33
CA ARG A 154 7.41 5.87 -6.35
C ARG A 154 7.62 4.95 -7.54
N GLY A 155 8.86 4.75 -7.99
CA GLY A 155 9.21 3.81 -9.06
C GLY A 155 8.83 2.37 -8.72
N LEU A 156 9.22 1.92 -7.51
CA LEU A 156 8.88 0.60 -6.97
C LEU A 156 7.36 0.42 -6.85
N MET A 157 6.63 1.41 -6.30
CA MET A 157 5.16 1.35 -6.22
C MET A 157 4.48 1.28 -7.59
N ARG A 158 4.99 2.02 -8.59
CA ARG A 158 4.48 1.97 -9.97
C ARG A 158 4.72 0.61 -10.62
N ALA A 159 5.82 -0.05 -10.29
CA ALA A 159 6.16 -1.38 -10.77
C ALA A 159 5.45 -2.53 -9.99
N GLY A 160 4.48 -2.17 -9.15
CA GLY A 160 3.64 -3.09 -8.40
C GLY A 160 4.31 -3.71 -7.18
N VAL A 161 5.36 -3.08 -6.64
CA VAL A 161 5.92 -3.44 -5.34
C VAL A 161 5.07 -2.78 -4.26
N ASP A 162 4.39 -3.58 -3.44
CA ASP A 162 3.59 -3.11 -2.30
C ASP A 162 4.46 -2.65 -1.10
N ILE A 163 5.04 -1.47 -1.22
CA ILE A 163 5.86 -0.87 -0.15
C ILE A 163 5.04 -0.64 1.14
N GLY A 164 3.72 -0.44 1.01
CA GLY A 164 2.79 -0.30 2.14
C GLY A 164 2.55 -1.60 2.93
N ALA A 165 2.83 -2.76 2.31
CA ALA A 165 2.85 -4.09 2.92
C ALA A 165 4.19 -4.46 3.59
N GLY A 166 5.14 -3.52 3.66
CA GLY A 166 6.37 -3.64 4.43
C GLY A 166 7.64 -3.87 3.59
N HIS A 167 7.52 -4.16 2.29
CA HIS A 167 8.61 -4.57 1.41
C HIS A 167 9.95 -3.81 1.55
N PRO A 168 11.10 -4.47 1.27
CA PRO A 168 12.42 -3.89 1.49
C PRO A 168 12.57 -2.55 0.80
N THR A 169 12.75 -1.53 1.63
CA THR A 169 13.16 -0.20 1.22
C THR A 169 14.69 -0.11 1.14
N SER A 170 15.41 -1.04 1.78
CA SER A 170 16.87 -1.14 1.80
C SER A 170 17.36 -2.46 1.19
N PRO A 171 18.62 -2.53 0.67
CA PRO A 171 19.19 -3.75 0.13
C PRO A 171 19.26 -4.86 1.19
N GLY A 172 18.83 -6.06 0.83
CA GLY A 172 18.73 -7.20 1.73
C GLY A 172 17.47 -8.03 1.49
N ILE A 173 17.14 -8.89 2.44
CA ILE A 173 15.94 -9.74 2.44
C ILE A 173 15.00 -9.25 3.52
N SER A 174 13.71 -9.11 3.22
CA SER A 174 12.71 -8.82 4.23
C SER A 174 11.64 -9.89 4.31
N VAL A 175 11.27 -10.20 5.55
CA VAL A 175 10.14 -11.03 5.93
C VAL A 175 9.09 -10.12 6.57
N HIS A 176 7.85 -10.19 6.08
CA HIS A 176 6.73 -9.40 6.58
C HIS A 176 5.57 -10.29 6.96
N ASP A 177 4.96 -10.01 8.10
CA ASP A 177 3.67 -10.56 8.49
C ASP A 177 2.79 -9.44 9.04
N LYS A 178 1.71 -9.14 8.32
CA LYS A 178 0.87 -7.98 8.60
C LYS A 178 -0.59 -8.35 8.52
N TRP A 179 -1.36 -7.86 9.49
CA TRP A 179 -2.81 -7.83 9.40
C TRP A 179 -3.23 -6.61 8.60
N TRP A 180 -3.76 -6.86 7.41
CA TRP A 180 -4.34 -5.82 6.55
C TRP A 180 -5.85 -6.03 6.42
N VAL A 181 -6.53 -5.12 5.72
CA VAL A 181 -8.01 -5.14 5.58
C VAL A 181 -8.55 -6.46 5.02
N ASN A 182 -7.75 -7.17 4.22
CA ASN A 182 -8.09 -8.46 3.60
C ASN A 182 -7.60 -9.68 4.43
N GLY A 183 -7.25 -9.45 5.70
CA GLY A 183 -6.71 -10.46 6.60
C GLY A 183 -5.18 -10.49 6.63
N ARG A 184 -4.63 -11.57 7.21
CA ARG A 184 -3.19 -11.73 7.39
C ARG A 184 -2.53 -11.93 6.04
N GLN A 185 -1.54 -11.11 5.77
CA GLN A 185 -0.66 -11.19 4.61
C GLN A 185 0.74 -11.54 5.08
N ARG A 186 1.40 -12.44 4.34
CA ARG A 186 2.81 -12.76 4.53
C ARG A 186 3.55 -12.53 3.23
N SER A 187 4.72 -11.91 3.31
CA SER A 187 5.60 -11.75 2.16
C SER A 187 7.06 -11.99 2.51
N LEU A 188 7.80 -12.47 1.51
CA LEU A 188 9.25 -12.63 1.50
C LEU A 188 9.75 -11.98 0.22
N ALA A 189 10.66 -11.02 0.34
CA ALA A 189 11.23 -10.32 -0.79
C ALA A 189 12.69 -9.97 -0.57
N ALA A 190 13.46 -9.91 -1.65
CA ALA A 190 14.83 -9.42 -1.66
C ALA A 190 14.94 -8.17 -2.53
N LEU A 191 15.72 -7.20 -2.08
CA LEU A 191 16.13 -6.04 -2.85
C LEU A 191 17.65 -6.08 -3.03
N ARG A 192 18.11 -6.09 -4.28
CA ARG A 192 19.52 -5.91 -4.64
C ARG A 192 19.69 -4.63 -5.43
N ILE A 193 20.86 -4.02 -5.31
CA ILE A 193 21.24 -2.85 -6.09
C ILE A 193 22.44 -3.24 -6.94
N VAL A 194 22.27 -3.14 -8.25
CA VAL A 194 23.25 -3.63 -9.23
C VAL A 194 23.70 -2.47 -10.10
N GLU A 195 25.00 -2.33 -10.32
CA GLU A 195 25.48 -1.39 -11.33
C GLU A 195 25.20 -1.95 -12.73
N ALA A 196 24.29 -1.32 -13.45
CA ALA A 196 23.87 -1.76 -14.78
C ALA A 196 23.28 -0.60 -15.58
N ASP A 197 23.30 -0.74 -16.91
CA ASP A 197 22.45 0.08 -17.78
C ASP A 197 20.97 -0.29 -17.52
N PRO A 198 20.10 0.68 -17.15
CA PRO A 198 18.69 0.41 -16.94
C PRO A 198 17.94 -0.13 -18.18
N GLN A 199 18.49 0.06 -19.38
CA GLN A 199 17.95 -0.49 -20.63
C GLN A 199 18.55 -1.86 -20.97
N ALA A 200 19.48 -2.38 -20.16
CA ALA A 200 20.08 -3.68 -20.40
C ALA A 200 19.05 -4.79 -20.29
N LYS A 201 18.89 -5.58 -21.36
CA LYS A 201 18.02 -6.77 -21.37
C LYS A 201 18.50 -7.89 -20.43
N LYS A 202 19.78 -7.86 -20.05
CA LYS A 202 20.40 -8.81 -19.12
C LYS A 202 21.15 -8.03 -18.05
N LEU A 203 20.79 -8.26 -16.80
CA LEU A 203 21.51 -7.73 -15.65
C LEU A 203 22.69 -8.63 -15.28
N PRO A 204 23.74 -8.08 -14.64
CA PRO A 204 24.79 -8.87 -14.02
C PRO A 204 24.21 -9.95 -13.10
N ALA A 205 24.80 -11.15 -13.18
CA ALA A 205 24.45 -12.24 -12.27
C ALA A 205 24.78 -11.84 -10.81
N PRO A 206 24.02 -12.34 -9.82
CA PRO A 206 24.44 -12.18 -8.43
C PRO A 206 25.80 -12.81 -8.18
N PRO A 207 26.59 -12.23 -7.25
CA PRO A 207 27.66 -12.98 -6.57
C PRO A 207 27.15 -14.35 -6.10
N ALA A 208 28.01 -15.38 -6.14
CA ALA A 208 27.60 -16.78 -5.97
C ALA A 208 26.96 -17.05 -4.59
N ASP A 209 27.48 -16.42 -3.55
CA ASP A 209 26.94 -16.38 -2.19
C ASP A 209 25.52 -15.78 -2.14
N ILE A 210 25.31 -14.63 -2.78
CA ILE A 210 23.99 -13.99 -2.87
C ILE A 210 23.04 -14.83 -3.72
N ALA A 211 23.50 -15.44 -4.81
CA ALA A 211 22.69 -16.36 -5.62
C ALA A 211 22.23 -17.57 -4.80
N ALA A 212 23.14 -18.16 -4.01
CA ALA A 212 22.83 -19.28 -3.11
C ALA A 212 21.80 -18.88 -2.06
N LEU A 213 21.96 -17.71 -1.43
CA LEU A 213 21.01 -17.17 -0.46
C LEU A 213 19.62 -16.90 -1.08
N LEU A 214 19.56 -16.29 -2.28
CA LEU A 214 18.30 -16.09 -2.99
C LEU A 214 17.63 -17.42 -3.35
N SER A 215 18.41 -18.44 -3.74
CA SER A 215 17.89 -19.79 -3.97
C SER A 215 17.35 -20.42 -2.68
N ALA A 216 18.02 -20.18 -1.55
CA ALA A 216 17.58 -20.66 -0.24
C ALA A 216 16.25 -20.03 0.20
N CYS A 217 15.89 -18.83 -0.29
CA CYS A 217 14.59 -18.19 -0.04
C CYS A 217 13.41 -18.84 -0.78
N GLY A 218 13.68 -19.80 -1.69
CA GLY A 218 12.67 -20.56 -2.40
C GLY A 218 12.31 -20.00 -3.78
N LYS A 219 11.13 -20.37 -4.29
CA LYS A 219 10.72 -20.06 -5.66
C LYS A 219 10.38 -18.58 -5.82
N VAL A 220 11.09 -17.90 -6.74
CA VAL A 220 10.77 -16.55 -7.18
C VAL A 220 9.44 -16.55 -7.96
N ARG A 221 8.52 -15.69 -7.54
CA ARG A 221 7.23 -15.44 -8.21
C ARG A 221 7.29 -14.30 -9.20
N LYS A 222 8.00 -13.22 -8.86
CA LYS A 222 8.11 -12.00 -9.67
C LYS A 222 9.46 -11.36 -9.43
N THR A 223 10.07 -10.86 -10.50
CA THR A 223 11.22 -9.97 -10.42
C THR A 223 10.86 -8.63 -11.05
N VAL A 224 11.21 -7.54 -10.38
CA VAL A 224 10.96 -6.18 -10.81
C VAL A 224 12.28 -5.43 -10.84
N GLN A 225 12.50 -4.63 -11.89
CA GLN A 225 13.69 -3.81 -12.05
C GLN A 225 13.28 -2.34 -12.06
N VAL A 226 13.95 -1.53 -11.24
CA VAL A 226 13.69 -0.09 -11.15
C VAL A 226 15.02 0.65 -11.31
N PRO A 227 15.17 1.51 -12.32
CA PRO A 227 16.33 2.39 -12.44
C PRO A 227 16.43 3.29 -11.20
N MET A 228 17.59 3.31 -10.54
CA MET A 228 17.86 4.18 -9.41
C MET A 228 18.41 5.51 -9.90
N VAL A 229 17.85 6.60 -9.38
CA VAL A 229 18.41 7.93 -9.59
C VAL A 229 19.47 8.12 -8.51
N THR A 230 20.74 7.95 -8.87
CA THR A 230 21.82 8.41 -7.99
C THR A 230 21.78 9.93 -7.96
N ALA A 231 21.52 10.50 -6.77
CA ALA A 231 21.72 11.91 -6.54
C ALA A 231 23.18 12.26 -6.93
N PRO A 232 23.42 13.23 -7.83
CA PRO A 232 24.76 13.78 -7.96
C PRO A 232 25.12 14.42 -6.61
N ALA A 233 26.36 14.23 -6.15
CA ALA A 233 26.96 15.15 -5.20
C ALA A 233 26.76 16.56 -5.76
N ALA A 234 26.22 17.49 -4.95
CA ALA A 234 25.77 18.79 -5.44
C ALA A 234 26.80 19.47 -6.37
N PRO A 235 26.36 19.87 -7.57
CA PRO A 235 26.45 21.28 -7.88
C PRO A 235 25.10 21.82 -8.37
N ALA A 236 25.03 23.14 -8.43
CA ALA A 236 23.86 23.96 -8.69
C ALA A 236 22.92 23.43 -9.78
N ALA A 237 21.62 23.64 -9.55
CA ALA A 237 20.50 23.31 -10.40
C ALA A 237 20.79 23.46 -11.91
N ALA A 238 21.00 22.33 -12.58
CA ALA A 238 20.87 22.21 -14.02
C ALA A 238 20.03 20.95 -14.29
N ALA A 239 18.90 21.16 -14.98
CA ALA A 239 17.87 20.15 -15.20
C ALA A 239 18.42 18.90 -15.88
N ALA A 240 18.25 17.74 -15.22
CA ALA A 240 18.46 16.44 -15.83
C ALA A 240 17.34 16.16 -16.87
N PRO A 241 17.63 15.43 -17.97
CA PRO A 241 16.64 15.07 -18.95
C PRO A 241 15.64 14.06 -18.36
N SER A 242 14.37 14.42 -18.43
CA SER A 242 13.23 13.70 -17.85
C SER A 242 12.79 12.56 -18.77
N GLY A 243 13.13 11.32 -18.42
CA GLY A 243 12.56 10.10 -19.04
C GLY A 243 11.14 9.77 -18.54
N GLY A 244 10.30 10.78 -18.39
CA GLY A 244 8.87 10.64 -18.06
C GLY A 244 7.99 11.04 -19.24
N LEU A 245 6.67 11.06 -19.05
CA LEU A 245 5.80 11.86 -19.92
C LEU A 245 6.43 13.24 -20.08
N ALA A 246 6.33 13.83 -21.28
CA ALA A 246 6.80 15.19 -21.51
C ALA A 246 6.34 16.08 -20.34
N PRO A 247 7.24 16.83 -19.67
CA PRO A 247 6.93 17.55 -18.43
C PRO A 247 5.66 18.42 -18.53
N GLU A 248 5.43 19.00 -19.70
CA GLU A 248 4.24 19.77 -20.05
C GLU A 248 2.96 18.95 -19.97
N MET A 249 2.98 17.71 -20.47
CA MET A 249 1.83 16.79 -20.42
C MET A 249 1.56 16.27 -19.01
N ASP A 250 2.60 15.92 -18.23
CA ASP A 250 2.42 15.51 -16.84
C ASP A 250 1.83 16.65 -15.99
N GLU A 251 2.31 17.87 -16.19
CA GLU A 251 1.78 19.05 -15.50
C GLU A 251 0.36 19.41 -15.96
N ALA A 252 0.04 19.25 -17.24
CA ALA A 252 -1.30 19.43 -17.77
C ALA A 252 -2.29 18.44 -17.13
N ILE A 253 -1.94 17.14 -17.06
CA ILE A 253 -2.78 16.13 -16.40
C ILE A 253 -2.95 16.44 -14.91
N ARG A 254 -1.88 16.85 -14.21
CA ARG A 254 -1.96 17.26 -12.79
C ARG A 254 -2.82 18.50 -12.59
N THR A 255 -2.82 19.42 -13.54
CA THR A 255 -3.66 20.63 -13.52
C THR A 255 -5.13 20.26 -13.66
N VAL A 256 -5.47 19.38 -14.60
CA VAL A 256 -6.83 18.82 -14.74
C VAL A 256 -7.27 18.13 -13.45
N VAL A 257 -6.44 17.25 -12.88
CA VAL A 257 -6.78 16.57 -11.62
C VAL A 257 -7.02 17.57 -10.48
N ARG A 258 -6.18 18.60 -10.33
CA ARG A 258 -6.38 19.66 -9.33
C ARG A 258 -7.67 20.44 -9.55
N ALA A 259 -7.96 20.80 -10.80
CA ALA A 259 -9.17 21.55 -11.15
C ALA A 259 -10.46 20.75 -10.86
N HIS A 260 -10.47 19.44 -11.16
CA HIS A 260 -11.60 18.57 -10.83
C HIS A 260 -11.76 18.32 -9.34
N ARG A 261 -10.66 18.21 -8.59
CA ARG A 261 -10.73 18.15 -7.11
C ARG A 261 -11.32 19.43 -6.52
N ALA A 262 -10.88 20.59 -6.99
CA ALA A 262 -11.42 21.87 -6.53
C ALA A 262 -12.92 22.03 -6.82
N ARG A 263 -13.40 21.48 -7.95
CA ARG A 263 -14.83 21.47 -8.31
C ARG A 263 -15.64 20.34 -7.67
N MET A 264 -14.99 19.39 -6.98
CA MET A 264 -15.66 18.22 -6.41
C MET A 264 -16.79 18.62 -5.47
N THR A 265 -16.61 19.66 -4.65
CA THR A 265 -17.65 20.18 -3.75
C THR A 265 -18.96 20.49 -4.48
N ALA A 266 -18.89 21.15 -5.65
CA ALA A 266 -20.09 21.47 -6.44
C ALA A 266 -20.76 20.22 -7.03
N LEU A 267 -19.97 19.21 -7.41
CA LEU A 267 -20.51 17.91 -7.84
C LEU A 267 -21.21 17.18 -6.68
N LEU A 268 -20.69 17.31 -5.45
CA LEU A 268 -21.29 16.69 -4.28
C LEU A 268 -22.65 17.29 -3.91
N ASP A 269 -22.92 18.55 -4.28
CA ASP A 269 -24.24 19.16 -4.12
C ASP A 269 -25.29 18.59 -5.09
N SER A 270 -24.87 17.92 -6.16
CA SER A 270 -25.76 17.27 -7.14
C SER A 270 -26.10 15.81 -6.81
N LEU A 271 -25.61 15.30 -5.68
CA LEU A 271 -25.84 13.90 -5.30
C LEU A 271 -27.33 13.62 -5.03
N PRO A 272 -27.85 12.46 -5.47
CA PRO A 272 -29.26 12.10 -5.27
C PRO A 272 -29.61 11.84 -3.80
N HIS A 273 -28.63 11.53 -2.95
CA HIS A 273 -28.84 11.26 -1.53
C HIS A 273 -27.89 12.07 -0.66
N ASP A 274 -28.47 12.84 0.27
CA ASP A 274 -27.71 13.50 1.33
C ASP A 274 -27.54 12.56 2.52
N LEU A 275 -26.35 11.98 2.65
CA LEU A 275 -26.08 10.95 3.67
C LEU A 275 -25.30 11.57 4.83
N PRO A 276 -25.84 11.61 6.05
CA PRO A 276 -25.12 12.10 7.23
C PRO A 276 -23.96 11.16 7.56
N HIS A 277 -22.83 11.68 8.05
CA HIS A 277 -21.67 10.84 8.40
C HIS A 277 -21.96 9.92 9.60
N GLN A 278 -22.88 10.30 10.50
CA GLN A 278 -23.31 9.45 11.61
C GLN A 278 -24.33 8.40 11.10
N VAL A 279 -24.19 7.17 11.59
CA VAL A 279 -25.21 6.13 11.43
C VAL A 279 -26.00 6.15 12.73
N GLU A 280 -27.27 6.52 12.70
CA GLU A 280 -28.14 6.34 13.88
C GLU A 280 -28.11 4.86 14.27
N ASN A 281 -27.94 4.57 15.56
CA ASN A 281 -27.84 3.21 16.09
C ASN A 281 -29.10 2.42 15.74
N VAL A 282 -29.06 1.65 14.65
CA VAL A 282 -30.05 0.61 14.39
C VAL A 282 -29.81 -0.45 15.47
N ALA A 283 -30.74 -0.55 16.41
CA ALA A 283 -30.73 -1.56 17.46
C ALA A 283 -30.43 -2.93 16.86
N ALA A 284 -29.48 -3.65 17.48
CA ALA A 284 -29.13 -5.00 17.08
C ALA A 284 -30.39 -5.87 17.06
N THR A 285 -30.78 -6.35 15.89
CA THR A 285 -31.83 -7.35 15.75
C THR A 285 -31.30 -8.67 16.34
N PRO A 286 -32.12 -9.48 17.04
CA PRO A 286 -31.64 -10.66 17.79
C PRO A 286 -31.24 -11.84 16.90
N THR A 287 -31.40 -11.72 15.58
CA THR A 287 -30.96 -12.70 14.58
C THR A 287 -29.52 -12.34 14.20
N GLY A 288 -28.56 -13.24 14.37
CA GLY A 288 -27.11 -13.05 14.24
C GLY A 288 -26.56 -12.60 12.86
N GLU A 289 -27.31 -11.80 12.10
CA GLU A 289 -26.86 -11.10 10.92
C GLU A 289 -26.31 -9.73 11.34
N SER A 290 -25.00 -9.55 11.22
CA SER A 290 -24.42 -8.21 11.38
C SER A 290 -25.00 -7.29 10.29
N PRO A 291 -25.51 -6.08 10.63
CA PRO A 291 -26.30 -5.23 9.73
C PRO A 291 -25.59 -4.73 8.45
N GLY A 292 -24.34 -5.13 8.20
CA GLY A 292 -23.55 -4.81 7.00
C GLY A 292 -23.27 -5.97 6.04
N THR A 293 -23.77 -7.19 6.28
CA THR A 293 -23.30 -8.46 5.66
C THR A 293 -24.04 -8.93 4.38
N GLY A 294 -24.82 -8.06 3.72
CA GLY A 294 -25.40 -8.38 2.40
C GLY A 294 -24.36 -8.35 1.26
N PRO A 295 -24.55 -9.12 0.17
CA PRO A 295 -23.66 -9.09 -0.98
C PRO A 295 -23.64 -7.69 -1.60
N LYS A 296 -22.46 -7.05 -1.65
CA LYS A 296 -22.28 -5.66 -2.14
C LYS A 296 -22.14 -5.55 -3.66
N LYS A 297 -21.66 -6.63 -4.29
CA LYS A 297 -21.40 -6.72 -5.74
C LYS A 297 -22.65 -6.51 -6.61
N PRO A 298 -23.84 -7.06 -6.29
CA PRO A 298 -25.03 -6.87 -7.11
C PRO A 298 -25.39 -5.39 -7.33
N ASP A 299 -25.31 -4.56 -6.29
CA ASP A 299 -25.58 -3.12 -6.43
C ASP A 299 -24.56 -2.40 -7.30
N LEU A 300 -23.27 -2.75 -7.17
CA LEU A 300 -22.23 -2.21 -8.03
C LEU A 300 -22.46 -2.61 -9.49
N VAL A 301 -22.78 -3.87 -9.75
CA VAL A 301 -23.10 -4.34 -11.11
C VAL A 301 -24.32 -3.59 -11.65
N ARG A 302 -25.40 -3.48 -10.87
CA ARG A 302 -26.63 -2.79 -11.25
C ARG A 302 -26.38 -1.33 -11.64
N ALA A 303 -25.57 -0.62 -10.86
CA ALA A 303 -25.34 0.81 -11.08
C ALA A 303 -24.32 1.12 -12.17
N PHE A 304 -23.28 0.28 -12.33
CA PHE A 304 -22.15 0.61 -13.20
C PHE A 304 -22.12 -0.16 -14.53
N ALA A 305 -22.83 -1.29 -14.65
CA ALA A 305 -22.95 -1.99 -15.94
C ALA A 305 -23.62 -1.13 -17.04
N PRO A 306 -24.68 -0.33 -16.76
CA PRO A 306 -25.24 0.61 -17.74
C PRO A 306 -24.25 1.69 -18.21
N LEU A 307 -23.25 2.02 -17.38
CA LEU A 307 -22.16 2.94 -17.71
C LEU A 307 -21.00 2.24 -18.45
N GLY A 308 -21.14 0.95 -18.76
CA GLY A 308 -20.17 0.16 -19.52
C GLY A 308 -19.02 -0.42 -18.69
N TYR A 309 -19.10 -0.41 -17.36
CA TYR A 309 -18.05 -0.97 -16.50
C TYR A 309 -18.25 -2.46 -16.21
N ASP A 310 -17.18 -3.24 -16.37
CA ASP A 310 -17.08 -4.62 -15.87
C ASP A 310 -16.64 -4.63 -14.41
N CYS A 311 -17.43 -5.24 -13.52
CA CYS A 311 -17.17 -5.27 -12.08
C CYS A 311 -16.52 -6.59 -11.63
N ARG A 312 -15.24 -6.51 -11.27
CA ARG A 312 -14.42 -7.62 -10.77
C ARG A 312 -14.10 -7.45 -9.28
N GLY A 313 -13.74 -8.56 -8.63
CA GLY A 313 -13.40 -8.60 -7.21
C GLY A 313 -14.46 -9.32 -6.37
N GLU A 314 -14.06 -9.65 -5.15
CA GLU A 314 -14.84 -10.37 -4.15
C GLU A 314 -14.55 -9.78 -2.77
N SER A 315 -15.53 -9.88 -1.86
CA SER A 315 -15.41 -9.63 -0.42
C SER A 315 -14.46 -8.49 0.00
N GLY A 316 -14.96 -7.25 -0.05
CA GLY A 316 -14.28 -6.10 0.55
C GLY A 316 -13.62 -5.14 -0.44
N SER A 317 -13.26 -5.59 -1.65
CA SER A 317 -12.66 -4.71 -2.66
C SER A 317 -13.13 -5.04 -4.07
N PHE A 318 -13.61 -4.02 -4.78
CA PHE A 318 -14.13 -4.11 -6.12
C PHE A 318 -13.33 -3.22 -7.08
N ARG A 319 -13.08 -3.76 -8.27
CA ARG A 319 -12.46 -3.06 -9.38
C ARG A 319 -13.44 -3.05 -10.54
N LEU A 320 -13.87 -1.87 -10.92
CA LEU A 320 -14.75 -1.67 -12.07
C LEU A 320 -13.93 -1.06 -13.20
N GLN A 321 -13.99 -1.61 -14.41
CA GLN A 321 -13.16 -1.14 -15.52
C GLN A 321 -13.96 -1.01 -16.81
N ARG A 322 -13.66 0.04 -17.58
CA ARG A 322 -14.08 0.18 -18.99
C ARG A 322 -12.95 0.79 -19.82
N ARG A 323 -13.09 0.73 -21.15
CA ARG A 323 -12.16 1.37 -22.10
C ARG A 323 -12.79 2.63 -22.68
N THR A 324 -11.97 3.66 -22.94
CA THR A 324 -12.38 4.83 -23.73
C THR A 324 -12.20 4.56 -25.23
N PRO A 325 -12.77 5.40 -26.11
CA PRO A 325 -12.51 5.32 -27.55
C PRO A 325 -11.02 5.45 -27.92
N GLY A 326 -10.26 6.29 -27.21
CA GLY A 326 -8.80 6.40 -27.30
C GLY A 326 -8.05 5.28 -26.56
N ASN A 327 -8.73 4.18 -26.22
CA ASN A 327 -8.13 2.99 -25.64
C ASN A 327 -7.44 3.21 -24.28
N LEU A 328 -7.80 4.28 -23.56
CA LEU A 328 -7.47 4.48 -22.16
C LEU A 328 -8.31 3.54 -21.30
N THR A 329 -7.82 3.24 -20.09
CA THR A 329 -8.59 2.47 -19.10
C THR A 329 -9.14 3.41 -18.06
N VAL A 330 -10.45 3.42 -17.91
CA VAL A 330 -11.12 4.06 -16.77
C VAL A 330 -11.37 2.98 -15.73
N ARG A 331 -10.79 3.16 -14.54
CA ARG A 331 -10.87 2.21 -13.44
C ARG A 331 -11.46 2.87 -12.21
N LEU A 332 -12.53 2.28 -11.67
CA LEU A 332 -13.03 2.59 -10.34
C LEU A 332 -12.48 1.56 -9.36
N GLN A 333 -11.95 2.04 -8.25
CA GLN A 333 -11.56 1.20 -7.12
C GLN A 333 -12.50 1.52 -5.97
N VAL A 334 -13.29 0.53 -5.54
CA VAL A 334 -14.24 0.65 -4.43
C VAL A 334 -13.82 -0.32 -3.34
N ASP A 335 -13.31 0.19 -2.23
CA ASP A 335 -13.00 -0.57 -1.02
C ASP A 335 -14.17 -0.40 -0.05
N VAL A 336 -14.78 -1.48 0.41
CA VAL A 336 -15.92 -1.48 1.34
C VAL A 336 -15.54 -1.93 2.75
N GLY A 337 -14.24 -2.11 3.02
CA GLY A 337 -13.70 -2.32 4.36
C GLY A 337 -14.36 -3.49 5.11
N SER A 338 -13.79 -4.69 4.98
CA SER A 338 -14.33 -5.94 5.56
C SER A 338 -14.62 -5.92 7.07
N TRP A 339 -14.10 -4.92 7.81
CA TRP A 339 -14.26 -4.75 9.26
C TRP A 339 -14.90 -3.43 9.68
N SER A 340 -14.70 -2.35 8.92
CA SER A 340 -15.23 -1.02 9.26
C SER A 340 -16.64 -0.78 8.73
N SER A 341 -17.15 -1.64 7.83
CA SER A 341 -18.37 -1.38 7.07
C SER A 341 -18.34 0.05 6.51
N SER A 342 -17.22 0.42 5.88
CA SER A 342 -16.98 1.77 5.37
C SER A 342 -16.47 1.71 3.94
N VAL A 343 -16.98 2.61 3.09
CA VAL A 343 -16.60 2.72 1.69
C VAL A 343 -15.51 3.78 1.49
N ALA A 344 -14.52 3.48 0.66
CA ALA A 344 -13.60 4.43 0.06
C ALA A 344 -13.52 4.15 -1.45
N ALA A 345 -13.67 5.19 -2.27
CA ALA A 345 -13.73 5.03 -3.71
C ALA A 345 -12.84 6.03 -4.47
N PHE A 346 -12.31 5.60 -5.60
CA PHE A 346 -11.48 6.43 -6.49
C PHE A 346 -11.80 6.13 -7.95
N MET A 347 -11.76 7.16 -8.79
CA MET A 347 -11.76 7.04 -10.24
C MET A 347 -10.36 7.31 -10.78
N GLN A 348 -9.92 6.46 -11.71
CA GLN A 348 -8.59 6.52 -12.30
C GLN A 348 -8.68 6.44 -13.82
N VAL A 349 -8.02 7.36 -14.52
CA VAL A 349 -7.79 7.27 -15.97
C VAL A 349 -6.34 6.88 -16.19
N ILE A 350 -6.13 5.75 -16.86
CA ILE A 350 -4.83 5.10 -17.01
C ILE A 350 -4.55 4.91 -18.50
N GLY A 351 -3.40 5.39 -18.94
CA GLY A 351 -2.98 5.29 -20.33
C GLY A 351 -1.48 5.16 -20.47
N MET A 352 -1.05 5.03 -21.71
CA MET A 352 0.36 5.04 -22.10
C MET A 352 0.52 5.91 -23.35
N VAL A 353 1.50 6.82 -23.29
CA VAL A 353 1.82 7.74 -24.39
C VAL A 353 3.33 7.70 -24.58
N ASN A 354 3.80 7.51 -25.83
CA ASN A 354 5.22 7.44 -26.17
C ASN A 354 6.02 6.44 -25.31
N GLY A 355 5.41 5.30 -24.94
CA GLY A 355 6.04 4.28 -24.09
C GLY A 355 6.00 4.57 -22.59
N HIS A 356 5.44 5.71 -22.16
CA HIS A 356 5.33 6.09 -20.76
C HIS A 356 3.90 5.99 -20.24
N GLY A 357 3.70 5.21 -19.18
CA GLY A 357 2.41 5.08 -18.51
C GLY A 357 2.06 6.29 -17.66
N PHE A 358 0.79 6.67 -17.63
CA PHE A 358 0.26 7.72 -16.76
C PHE A 358 -0.96 7.23 -15.97
N LYS A 359 -1.24 7.91 -14.86
CA LYS A 359 -2.45 7.68 -14.07
C LYS A 359 -2.96 8.99 -13.47
N ALA A 360 -4.10 9.45 -13.94
CA ALA A 360 -4.85 10.54 -13.32
C ALA A 360 -5.81 9.94 -12.28
N THR A 361 -5.88 10.49 -11.06
CA THR A 361 -6.71 9.92 -9.97
C THR A 361 -7.48 11.01 -9.23
N VAL A 362 -8.80 10.84 -9.16
CA VAL A 362 -9.71 11.67 -8.36
C VAL A 362 -10.41 10.79 -7.32
N PRO A 363 -10.54 11.27 -6.06
CA PRO A 363 -11.35 10.59 -5.06
C PRO A 363 -12.84 10.67 -5.44
N LEU A 364 -13.61 9.67 -5.01
CA LEU A 364 -15.07 9.65 -5.10
C LEU A 364 -15.63 9.63 -3.69
N HIS A 365 -16.29 10.70 -3.28
CA HIS A 365 -16.88 10.81 -1.96
C HIS A 365 -18.31 10.28 -1.99
N ALA A 366 -18.65 9.41 -1.02
CA ALA A 366 -20.00 8.85 -0.93
C ALA A 366 -21.08 9.88 -0.53
N SER A 367 -20.66 11.03 0.01
CA SER A 367 -21.51 12.12 0.50
C SER A 367 -20.72 13.42 0.58
N ARG A 368 -21.40 14.57 0.54
CA ARG A 368 -20.81 15.89 0.88
C ARG A 368 -20.21 15.91 2.30
N HIS A 369 -20.77 15.15 3.22
CA HIS A 369 -20.28 15.01 4.59
C HIS A 369 -19.04 14.11 4.70
N ALA A 370 -18.62 13.46 3.62
CA ALA A 370 -17.44 12.60 3.61
C ALA A 370 -16.15 13.39 3.31
N VAL A 371 -16.24 14.62 2.79
CA VAL A 371 -15.05 15.41 2.44
C VAL A 371 -14.23 15.70 3.69
N ARG A 372 -12.97 15.25 3.70
CA ARG A 372 -11.99 15.57 4.75
C ARG A 372 -11.04 16.63 4.25
N GLY A 373 -10.62 17.54 5.14
CA GLY A 373 -9.65 18.58 4.79
C GLY A 373 -8.29 18.03 4.35
N GLU A 374 -7.51 18.84 3.63
CA GLU A 374 -6.16 18.49 3.22
C GLU A 374 -5.22 18.36 4.42
N VAL A 375 -4.38 17.31 4.42
CA VAL A 375 -3.30 17.17 5.40
C VAL A 375 -1.97 17.37 4.66
N ARG A 376 -1.32 18.51 4.89
CA ARG A 376 -0.03 18.88 4.24
C ARG A 376 -0.11 18.84 2.70
N GLY A 377 -1.21 19.33 2.12
CA GLY A 377 -1.44 19.33 0.68
C GLY A 377 -1.78 17.95 0.10
N VAL A 378 -2.09 16.96 0.94
CA VAL A 378 -2.53 15.63 0.52
C VAL A 378 -3.94 15.38 1.04
N GLU A 379 -4.86 15.16 0.12
CA GLU A 379 -6.22 14.73 0.40
C GLU A 379 -6.22 13.26 0.82
N LEU A 380 -6.68 12.98 2.05
CA LEU A 380 -6.75 11.61 2.57
C LEU A 380 -8.02 10.92 2.06
N PRO A 381 -7.98 9.61 1.79
CA PRO A 381 -9.17 8.84 1.46
C PRO A 381 -10.25 9.00 2.53
N SER A 382 -11.42 9.51 2.14
CA SER A 382 -12.58 9.58 3.03
C SER A 382 -13.26 8.23 3.11
N GLN A 383 -12.95 7.45 4.16
CA GLN A 383 -13.77 6.29 4.51
C GLN A 383 -15.13 6.78 5.01
N PHE A 384 -16.22 6.30 4.40
CA PHE A 384 -17.59 6.68 4.73
C PHE A 384 -18.40 5.48 5.20
N PRO A 385 -19.09 5.55 6.36
CA PRO A 385 -19.79 4.38 6.90
C PRO A 385 -20.98 3.96 6.02
N ILE A 386 -21.03 2.67 5.72
CA ILE A 386 -22.02 2.00 4.86
C ILE A 386 -23.35 1.82 5.58
N GLY A 387 -23.33 1.40 6.84
CA GLY A 387 -24.56 1.06 7.58
C GLY A 387 -25.29 -0.15 6.97
N ASN A 388 -26.61 0.00 6.75
CA ASN A 388 -27.49 -1.07 6.27
C ASN A 388 -27.49 -1.22 4.72
N ALA A 389 -28.27 -2.18 4.21
CA ALA A 389 -28.37 -2.46 2.76
C ALA A 389 -28.97 -1.29 1.95
N GLU A 390 -29.94 -0.57 2.51
CA GLU A 390 -30.54 0.59 1.87
C GLU A 390 -29.54 1.73 1.72
N ARG A 391 -28.79 2.04 2.79
CA ARG A 391 -27.74 3.04 2.78
C ARG A 391 -26.60 2.66 1.83
N TRP A 392 -26.27 1.37 1.71
CA TRP A 392 -25.36 0.88 0.68
C TRP A 392 -25.87 1.18 -0.73
N THR A 393 -27.16 0.94 -1.00
CA THR A 393 -27.77 1.30 -2.29
C THR A 393 -27.67 2.79 -2.57
N GLN A 394 -27.95 3.65 -1.58
CA GLN A 394 -27.85 5.10 -1.70
C GLN A 394 -26.40 5.56 -1.96
N ILE A 395 -25.42 4.96 -1.27
CA ILE A 395 -23.99 5.20 -1.51
C ILE A 395 -23.62 4.85 -2.96
N VAL A 396 -24.05 3.69 -3.44
CA VAL A 396 -23.76 3.25 -4.81
C VAL A 396 -24.39 4.19 -5.84
N ASN A 397 -25.63 4.64 -5.61
CA ASN A 397 -26.28 5.64 -6.46
C ASN A 397 -25.50 6.97 -6.50
N ASN A 398 -25.05 7.47 -5.34
CA ASN A 398 -24.21 8.67 -5.26
C ASN A 398 -22.91 8.51 -6.06
N LEU A 399 -22.22 7.37 -5.88
CA LEU A 399 -20.99 7.08 -6.63
C LEU A 399 -21.25 7.00 -8.14
N ALA A 400 -22.36 6.39 -8.56
CA ALA A 400 -22.73 6.30 -9.98
C ALA A 400 -23.01 7.67 -10.59
N THR A 401 -23.68 8.57 -9.86
CA THR A 401 -23.90 9.97 -10.30
C THR A 401 -22.58 10.71 -10.48
N LEU A 402 -21.64 10.59 -9.53
CA LEU A 402 -20.31 11.20 -9.67
C LEU A 402 -19.55 10.63 -10.85
N VAL A 403 -19.57 9.32 -11.03
CA VAL A 403 -18.88 8.67 -12.16
C VAL A 403 -19.47 9.09 -13.49
N ALA A 404 -20.80 9.20 -13.61
CA ALA A 404 -21.44 9.68 -14.83
C ALA A 404 -21.01 11.12 -15.16
N ALA A 405 -20.98 12.01 -14.16
CA ALA A 405 -20.53 13.39 -14.34
C ALA A 405 -19.03 13.49 -14.72
N LEU A 406 -18.18 12.68 -14.08
CA LEU A 406 -16.74 12.63 -14.37
C LEU A 406 -16.44 11.95 -15.71
N ASP A 407 -17.25 10.98 -16.13
CA ASP A 407 -17.17 10.37 -17.45
C ASP A 407 -17.48 11.36 -18.58
N HIS A 408 -18.28 12.40 -18.30
CA HIS A 408 -18.60 13.46 -19.28
C HIS A 408 -17.65 14.65 -19.22
N SER A 409 -16.82 14.76 -18.19
CA SER A 409 -15.96 15.93 -17.96
C SER A 409 -14.49 15.56 -17.77
N PHE A 410 -14.16 14.88 -16.68
CA PHE A 410 -12.79 14.49 -16.34
C PHE A 410 -12.15 13.53 -17.35
N VAL A 411 -12.88 12.51 -17.82
CA VAL A 411 -12.32 11.52 -18.76
C VAL A 411 -11.97 12.16 -20.11
N PRO A 412 -12.86 12.91 -20.78
CA PRO A 412 -12.53 13.58 -22.03
C PRO A 412 -11.39 14.60 -21.91
N GLU A 413 -11.30 15.36 -20.81
CA GLU A 413 -10.21 16.32 -20.60
C GLU A 413 -8.84 15.62 -20.51
N VAL A 414 -8.77 14.50 -19.79
CA VAL A 414 -7.53 13.70 -19.71
C VAL A 414 -7.21 13.05 -21.06
N GLU A 415 -8.21 12.56 -21.78
CA GLU A 415 -8.04 11.95 -23.11
C GLU A 415 -7.58 12.97 -24.16
N ALA A 416 -8.07 14.22 -24.09
CA ALA A 416 -7.64 15.30 -24.97
C ALA A 416 -6.16 15.68 -24.77
N ILE A 417 -5.66 15.59 -23.53
CA ILE A 417 -4.26 15.86 -23.21
C ILE A 417 -3.36 14.70 -23.60
N ALA A 418 -3.75 13.48 -23.24
CA ALA A 418 -2.90 12.30 -23.41
C ALA A 418 -2.93 11.73 -24.83
N GLY A 419 -4.03 11.91 -25.55
CA GLY A 419 -4.29 11.20 -26.79
C GLY A 419 -4.52 9.69 -26.56
N PRO A 420 -4.60 8.91 -27.66
CA PRO A 420 -4.91 7.50 -27.57
C PRO A 420 -3.74 6.66 -27.03
N SER A 421 -4.06 5.62 -26.26
CA SER A 421 -3.08 4.61 -25.85
C SER A 421 -2.91 3.50 -26.89
N PRO A 422 -1.70 2.92 -27.03
CA PRO A 422 -1.47 1.81 -27.95
C PRO A 422 -2.45 0.66 -27.75
N LEU A 423 -2.96 0.06 -28.83
CA LEU A 423 -3.98 -1.00 -28.78
C LEU A 423 -3.60 -2.17 -27.87
N TRP A 424 -2.29 -2.47 -27.78
CA TRP A 424 -1.75 -3.53 -26.91
C TRP A 424 -1.69 -3.16 -25.42
N PHE A 425 -1.78 -1.89 -25.05
CA PHE A 425 -1.63 -1.45 -23.65
C PHE A 425 -2.78 -1.93 -22.78
N ARG A 426 -2.48 -2.78 -21.80
CA ARG A 426 -3.41 -3.19 -20.74
C ARG A 426 -2.78 -2.98 -19.36
N PRO A 427 -3.37 -2.14 -18.49
CA PRO A 427 -2.79 -1.82 -17.19
C PRO A 427 -2.81 -2.98 -16.18
N GLU A 428 -3.38 -4.14 -16.52
CA GLU A 428 -3.30 -5.37 -15.70
C GLU A 428 -2.01 -6.17 -15.95
N GLN A 429 -1.22 -5.84 -16.99
CA GLN A 429 0.01 -6.53 -17.36
C GLN A 429 1.32 -5.80 -16.97
N THR A 430 1.23 -4.60 -16.40
CA THR A 430 2.37 -3.79 -15.94
C THR A 430 2.49 -3.76 -14.43
#